data_AF-A0A976FPY1-F1
#
_entry.id   AF-A0A976FPY1-F1
#
_cell.length_a   1.000
_cell.length_b   1.000
_cell.length_c   1.000
_cell.angle_alpha   90.00
_cell.angle_beta   90.00
_cell.angle_gamma   90.00
#
_symmetry.space_group_name_H-M   'P 1'
#
loop_
_entity.id
_entity.type
_entity.pdbx_description
1 polymer ?
#
loop_
_entity_poly.entity_id
_entity_poly.type
_entity_poly.pdbx_seq_one_letter_code
_entity_poly.pdbx_strand_id
1 'polypeptide(L)'
;MDFSQLLLEERRRLCDANRSKTPTVARTKLLSKPKEPGVFLHQGQLNFWTKRSPIDIEVFSKDSIPGLYYIPDYITHNEEVAIVNRVYAVPVDNDRWVKLKHRRLQLWGGEVATSEDPKTLPEWLEQISESLVDATFFNKENKPNHVLINEYGKGDYILPHEDGPAYCPLVAILSTGAECRVKFERHRATNGIANNRFEGTEFINFQLERRSLLVFTREAYTSYLHSIDNVLEGTRISLTLRHQELEKGLEKEAHERQLKHV
;
A
#
# COMPACT_ATOMS: atom_id res chain seq x y z
N MET A 1 -11.23 0.07 -10.50
CA MET A 1 -9.97 0.14 -11.29
C MET A 1 -8.93 -0.47 -10.41
N ASP A 2 -8.38 -1.61 -10.83
CA ASP A 2 -7.42 -2.39 -10.05
C ASP A 2 -6.06 -1.68 -10.00
N PHE A 3 -5.60 -1.38 -8.78
CA PHE A 3 -4.33 -0.71 -8.55
C PHE A 3 -3.12 -1.48 -9.10
N SER A 4 -3.15 -2.82 -9.07
CA SER A 4 -2.06 -3.66 -9.54
C SER A 4 -1.88 -3.54 -11.06
N GLN A 5 -2.98 -3.42 -11.80
CA GLN A 5 -2.95 -3.18 -13.25
C GLN A 5 -2.40 -1.80 -13.58
N LEU A 6 -2.76 -0.76 -12.82
CA LEU A 6 -2.26 0.60 -13.02
C LEU A 6 -0.73 0.66 -12.85
N LEU A 7 -0.18 -0.05 -11.86
CA LEU A 7 1.26 -0.16 -11.65
C LEU A 7 1.98 -0.85 -12.81
N LEU A 8 1.42 -1.94 -13.32
CA LEU A 8 1.95 -2.67 -14.47
C LEU A 8 1.96 -1.80 -15.73
N GLU A 9 0.88 -1.08 -15.99
CA GLU A 9 0.74 -0.20 -17.14
C GLU A 9 1.76 0.94 -17.11
N GLU A 10 1.97 1.59 -15.97
CA GLU A 10 2.95 2.67 -15.88
C GLU A 10 4.40 2.18 -16.00
N ARG A 11 4.72 1.01 -15.44
CA ARG A 11 6.03 0.39 -15.67
C ARG A 11 6.26 0.04 -17.14
N ARG A 12 5.23 -0.46 -17.83
CA ARG A 12 5.30 -0.72 -19.28
C ARG A 12 5.57 0.57 -20.05
N ARG A 13 4.85 1.66 -19.73
CA ARG A 13 5.06 2.99 -20.33
C ARG A 13 6.49 3.51 -20.11
N LEU A 14 7.05 3.33 -18.90
CA LEU A 14 8.43 3.72 -18.59
C LEU A 14 9.47 2.89 -19.39
N CYS A 15 9.26 1.58 -19.49
CA CYS A 15 10.11 0.71 -20.32
C CYS A 15 10.09 1.13 -21.79
N ASP A 16 8.91 1.43 -22.33
CA ASP A 16 8.73 1.85 -23.72
C ASP A 16 9.33 3.26 -23.96
N ALA A 17 9.20 4.17 -23.00
CA ALA A 17 9.83 5.50 -23.04
C ALA A 17 11.37 5.44 -22.97
N ASN A 18 11.94 4.44 -22.29
CA ASN A 18 13.39 4.23 -22.26
C ASN A 18 13.92 3.53 -23.52
N ARG A 19 13.13 2.67 -24.16
CA ARG A 19 13.49 2.02 -25.44
C ARG A 19 13.46 2.97 -26.64
N SER A 20 12.70 4.07 -26.56
CA SER A 20 12.62 5.08 -27.63
C SER A 20 13.76 6.12 -27.61
N LYS A 21 14.67 6.08 -26.62
CA LYS A 21 15.89 6.91 -26.61
C LYS A 21 17.01 6.19 -27.35
N THR A 22 17.41 6.70 -28.52
CA THR A 22 18.54 6.19 -29.32
C THR A 22 19.86 6.24 -28.54
N PRO A 23 20.71 5.20 -28.61
CA PRO A 23 21.98 5.17 -27.87
C PRO A 23 23.05 6.00 -28.59
N THR A 24 23.45 7.13 -28.01
CA THR A 24 24.65 7.84 -28.43
C THR A 24 25.88 7.13 -27.86
N VAL A 25 26.73 6.62 -28.75
CA VAL A 25 27.97 5.90 -28.42
C VAL A 25 28.93 6.84 -27.68
N ALA A 26 29.15 6.59 -26.38
CA ALA A 26 30.22 7.22 -25.62
C ALA A 26 31.09 6.15 -24.94
N ARG A 27 32.38 6.28 -25.21
CA ARG A 27 33.51 5.37 -24.93
C ARG A 27 33.60 4.99 -23.45
N THR A 28 33.64 3.69 -23.18
CA THR A 28 33.76 3.07 -21.86
C THR A 28 35.10 3.42 -21.20
N LYS A 29 35.08 4.32 -20.21
CA LYS A 29 36.03 4.26 -19.10
C LYS A 29 35.39 3.39 -18.03
N LEU A 30 36.02 2.26 -17.73
CA LEU A 30 35.74 1.41 -16.56
C LEU A 30 35.93 2.25 -15.29
N LEU A 31 34.89 2.97 -14.90
CA LEU A 31 34.66 3.38 -13.52
C LEU A 31 34.02 2.18 -12.85
N SER A 32 34.73 1.61 -11.88
CA SER A 32 34.18 0.61 -10.96
C SER A 32 32.82 1.08 -10.47
N LYS A 33 31.76 0.30 -10.74
CA LYS A 33 30.44 0.52 -10.13
C LYS A 33 30.65 0.68 -8.61
N PRO A 34 30.13 1.75 -7.98
CA PRO A 34 30.15 1.82 -6.53
C PRO A 34 29.40 0.60 -5.97
N LYS A 35 29.92 0.04 -4.87
CA LYS A 35 29.33 -1.08 -4.13
C LYS A 35 27.82 -0.87 -3.94
N GLU A 36 27.04 -1.93 -4.16
CA GLU A 36 25.58 -1.88 -4.19
C GLU A 36 24.97 -1.21 -2.95
N PRO A 37 24.12 -0.17 -3.10
CA PRO A 37 23.38 0.43 -1.99
C PRO A 37 22.33 -0.52 -1.36
N GLY A 38 22.11 -1.71 -1.93
CA GLY A 38 21.04 -2.63 -1.55
C GLY A 38 21.13 -3.20 -0.13
N VAL A 39 22.35 -3.42 0.40
CA VAL A 39 22.52 -4.06 1.72
C VAL A 39 22.06 -3.16 2.88
N PHE A 40 22.31 -1.85 2.79
CA PHE A 40 21.93 -0.88 3.83
C PHE A 40 20.43 -0.59 3.90
N LEU A 41 19.70 -0.80 2.80
CA LEU A 41 18.25 -0.56 2.77
C LEU A 41 17.45 -1.70 3.40
N HIS A 42 18.00 -2.92 3.38
CA HIS A 42 17.38 -4.11 3.97
C HIS A 42 17.76 -4.33 5.43
N GLN A 43 18.92 -3.83 5.85
CA GLN A 43 19.46 -4.02 7.20
C GLN A 43 19.16 -2.83 8.11
N GLY A 44 18.69 -3.14 9.31
CA GLY A 44 18.55 -2.19 10.38
C GLY A 44 17.11 -1.94 10.79
N GLN A 45 16.90 -2.05 12.09
CA GLN A 45 15.66 -1.81 12.79
C GLN A 45 15.31 -0.32 12.86
N LEU A 46 14.06 -0.02 13.19
CA LEU A 46 13.65 1.31 13.64
C LEU A 46 14.36 1.61 14.97
N ASN A 47 15.10 2.73 14.99
CA ASN A 47 15.84 3.16 16.19
C ASN A 47 14.92 3.47 17.38
N PHE A 48 13.65 3.74 17.12
CA PHE A 48 12.59 3.93 18.11
C PHE A 48 11.36 3.17 17.64
N TRP A 49 11.03 2.09 18.36
CA TRP A 49 9.83 1.30 18.11
C TRP A 49 9.37 0.62 19.40
N THR A 50 8.11 0.82 19.77
CA THR A 50 7.53 0.22 20.98
C THR A 50 6.73 -1.02 20.64
N LYS A 51 6.86 -2.07 21.45
CA LYS A 51 6.02 -3.26 21.31
C LYS A 51 4.55 -2.88 21.59
N ARG A 52 3.63 -3.35 20.74
CA ARG A 52 2.20 -3.08 20.91
C ARG A 52 1.57 -4.11 21.85
N SER A 53 0.54 -3.67 22.56
CA SER A 53 -0.38 -4.56 23.29
C SER A 53 -1.63 -4.78 22.45
N PRO A 54 -2.42 -5.83 22.71
CA PRO A 54 -3.70 -6.02 22.04
C PRO A 54 -4.59 -4.77 22.15
N ILE A 55 -5.19 -4.37 21.04
CA ILE A 55 -6.11 -3.23 20.96
C ILE A 55 -7.47 -3.75 20.51
N ASP A 56 -8.52 -3.39 21.24
CA ASP A 56 -9.89 -3.58 20.77
C ASP A 56 -10.20 -2.57 19.66
N ILE A 57 -10.14 -3.04 18.42
CA ILE A 57 -10.32 -2.20 17.23
C ILE A 57 -11.76 -1.69 17.10
N GLU A 58 -12.75 -2.37 17.68
CA GLU A 58 -14.16 -2.02 17.52
C GLU A 58 -14.50 -0.65 18.15
N VAL A 59 -13.76 -0.23 19.18
CA VAL A 59 -13.86 1.12 19.77
C VAL A 59 -13.51 2.23 18.78
N PHE A 60 -12.82 1.89 17.69
CA PHE A 60 -12.37 2.82 16.64
C PHE A 60 -13.20 2.72 15.36
N SER A 61 -14.35 2.03 15.41
CA SER A 61 -15.27 1.87 14.29
C SER A 61 -15.72 3.23 13.73
N LYS A 62 -15.76 3.32 12.40
CA LYS A 62 -16.47 4.38 11.67
C LYS A 62 -17.83 3.82 11.28
N ASP A 63 -18.76 3.83 12.24
CA ASP A 63 -20.07 3.15 12.26
C ASP A 63 -20.95 3.25 11.00
N SER A 64 -20.65 4.17 10.08
CA SER A 64 -21.31 4.25 8.77
C SER A 64 -20.88 3.18 7.78
N ILE A 65 -19.71 2.53 7.97
CA ILE A 65 -19.19 1.49 7.09
C ILE A 65 -18.65 0.32 7.93
N PRO A 66 -19.29 -0.86 7.88
CA PRO A 66 -18.79 -2.05 8.57
C PRO A 66 -17.37 -2.43 8.14
N GLY A 67 -16.51 -2.67 9.12
CA GLY A 67 -15.12 -3.04 8.87
C GLY A 67 -14.20 -1.88 8.53
N LEU A 68 -14.59 -0.62 8.79
CA LEU A 68 -13.75 0.56 8.65
C LEU A 68 -13.40 1.14 10.03
N TYR A 69 -12.11 1.25 10.33
CA TYR A 69 -11.62 1.66 11.65
C TYR A 69 -10.54 2.74 11.54
N TYR A 70 -10.58 3.73 12.42
CA TYR A 70 -9.60 4.82 12.44
C TYR A 70 -9.08 5.09 13.86
N ILE A 71 -7.77 4.89 14.03
CA ILE A 71 -7.07 5.06 15.30
C ILE A 71 -6.16 6.30 15.18
N PRO A 72 -6.48 7.42 15.86
CA PRO A 72 -5.59 8.58 15.92
C PRO A 72 -4.37 8.29 16.80
N ASP A 73 -3.27 9.02 16.58
CA ASP A 73 -2.04 8.94 17.39
C ASP A 73 -1.53 7.51 17.70
N TYR A 74 -1.67 6.60 16.73
CA TYR A 74 -1.25 5.19 16.84
C TYR A 74 0.26 5.01 16.98
N ILE A 75 1.05 5.91 16.39
CA ILE A 75 2.50 5.96 16.58
C ILE A 75 2.89 7.24 17.31
N THR A 76 4.01 7.18 18.02
CA THR A 76 4.59 8.37 18.67
C THR A 76 5.33 9.24 17.66
N HIS A 77 5.65 10.47 18.06
CA HIS A 77 6.49 11.37 17.26
C HIS A 77 7.86 10.76 16.90
N ASN A 78 8.51 10.06 17.84
CA ASN A 78 9.83 9.47 17.60
C ASN A 78 9.76 8.28 16.64
N GLU A 79 8.71 7.47 16.72
CA GLU A 79 8.46 6.38 15.77
C GLU A 79 8.20 6.93 14.37
N GLU A 80 7.43 8.02 14.25
CA GLU A 80 7.20 8.70 12.98
C GLU A 80 8.51 9.19 12.35
N VAL A 81 9.38 9.83 13.13
CA VAL A 81 10.71 10.27 12.68
C VAL A 81 11.56 9.07 12.25
N ALA A 82 11.54 7.97 13.00
CA ALA A 82 12.29 6.76 12.65
C ALA A 82 11.81 6.15 11.32
N ILE A 83 10.49 6.09 11.10
CA ILE A 83 9.90 5.61 9.84
C ILE A 83 10.30 6.53 8.68
N VAL A 84 10.10 7.85 8.83
CA VAL A 84 10.39 8.82 7.77
C VAL A 84 11.87 8.79 7.38
N ASN A 85 12.77 8.65 8.35
CA ASN A 85 14.20 8.49 8.09
C ASN A 85 14.50 7.22 7.26
N ARG A 86 13.82 6.10 7.54
CA ARG A 86 13.98 4.87 6.74
C ARG A 86 13.42 5.01 5.33
N VAL A 87 12.29 5.69 5.16
CA VAL A 87 11.69 5.95 3.85
C VAL A 87 12.65 6.76 2.98
N TYR A 88 13.23 7.83 3.52
CA TYR A 88 14.15 8.71 2.78
C TYR A 88 15.60 8.23 2.76
N ALA A 89 15.96 7.18 3.51
CA ALA A 89 17.24 6.50 3.34
C ALA A 89 17.34 5.82 1.96
N VAL A 90 16.21 5.54 1.30
CA VAL A 90 16.16 5.13 -0.10
C VAL A 90 16.48 6.35 -0.99
N PRO A 91 17.61 6.36 -1.71
CA PRO A 91 18.00 7.50 -2.55
C PRO A 91 16.92 7.86 -3.57
N VAL A 92 16.77 9.16 -3.88
CA VAL A 92 15.72 9.66 -4.77
C VAL A 92 15.82 9.09 -6.19
N ASP A 93 17.03 8.77 -6.64
CA ASP A 93 17.36 8.17 -7.93
C ASP A 93 17.33 6.62 -7.92
N ASN A 94 16.97 6.01 -6.78
CA ASN A 94 16.82 4.57 -6.67
C ASN A 94 15.60 4.06 -7.44
N ASP A 95 15.75 2.92 -8.10
CA ASP A 95 14.73 2.27 -8.94
C ASP A 95 13.47 1.82 -8.17
N ARG A 96 13.55 1.71 -6.84
CA ARG A 96 12.37 1.46 -5.99
C ARG A 96 11.35 2.59 -6.05
N TRP A 97 11.78 3.83 -6.29
CA TRP A 97 10.86 4.94 -6.44
C TRP A 97 10.24 4.94 -7.83
N VAL A 98 8.97 4.54 -7.89
CA VAL A 98 8.15 4.62 -9.11
C VAL A 98 7.39 5.94 -9.09
N LYS A 99 7.68 6.82 -10.05
CA LYS A 99 6.94 8.07 -10.23
C LYS A 99 5.64 7.81 -10.99
N LEU A 100 4.52 8.20 -10.41
CA LEU A 100 3.20 8.19 -11.02
C LEU A 100 2.78 9.63 -11.36
N LYS A 101 1.59 9.79 -11.94
CA LYS A 101 1.06 11.08 -12.39
C LYS A 101 0.95 12.14 -11.27
N HIS A 102 0.49 11.72 -10.09
CA HIS A 102 0.15 12.62 -8.97
C HIS A 102 0.79 12.18 -7.64
N ARG A 103 1.83 11.34 -7.69
CA ARG A 103 2.57 10.86 -6.50
C ARG A 103 3.76 10.04 -6.94
N ARG A 104 4.58 9.61 -6.00
CA ARG A 104 5.54 8.50 -6.21
C ARG A 104 5.36 7.43 -5.14
N LEU A 105 5.87 6.23 -5.40
CA LEU A 105 5.77 5.14 -4.44
C LEU A 105 7.00 4.24 -4.41
N GLN A 106 7.13 3.49 -3.32
CA GLN A 106 8.02 2.33 -3.18
C GLN A 106 7.18 1.06 -3.03
N LEU A 107 7.70 -0.05 -3.55
CA LEU A 107 7.10 -1.39 -3.43
C LEU A 107 8.05 -2.31 -2.64
N TRP A 108 7.55 -2.94 -1.59
CA TRP A 108 8.27 -3.89 -0.73
C TRP A 108 7.46 -5.18 -0.56
N GLY A 109 8.11 -6.34 -0.54
CA GLY A 109 7.45 -7.64 -0.41
C GLY A 109 7.43 -8.50 -1.68
N GLY A 110 7.82 -7.93 -2.83
CA GLY A 110 7.75 -8.60 -4.14
C GLY A 110 6.87 -7.83 -5.11
N GLU A 111 6.74 -8.34 -6.34
CA GLU A 111 5.79 -7.81 -7.33
C GLU A 111 4.53 -8.64 -7.33
N VAL A 112 3.37 -7.98 -7.21
CA VAL A 112 2.05 -8.62 -7.21
C VAL A 112 1.77 -9.40 -8.52
N ALA A 113 2.45 -9.02 -9.60
CA ALA A 113 2.17 -9.48 -10.95
C ALA A 113 3.07 -10.61 -11.46
N THR A 114 4.16 -10.91 -10.76
CA THR A 114 5.10 -11.96 -11.17
C THR A 114 5.02 -13.09 -10.17
N SER A 115 4.91 -14.33 -10.65
CA SER A 115 5.03 -15.57 -9.86
C SER A 115 6.43 -15.78 -9.26
N GLU A 116 7.17 -14.72 -8.99
CA GLU A 116 8.43 -14.76 -8.26
C GLU A 116 8.13 -14.86 -6.77
N ASP A 117 8.95 -15.61 -6.05
CA ASP A 117 8.81 -15.80 -4.61
C ASP A 117 8.71 -14.44 -3.89
N PRO A 118 7.79 -14.30 -2.91
CA PRO A 118 7.66 -13.09 -2.12
C PRO A 118 9.01 -12.74 -1.51
N LYS A 119 9.47 -11.50 -1.77
CA LYS A 119 10.74 -11.03 -1.24
C LYS A 119 10.52 -10.63 0.20
N THR A 120 11.39 -11.09 1.09
CA THR A 120 11.32 -10.74 2.51
C THR A 120 11.30 -9.23 2.69
N LEU A 121 10.42 -8.73 3.57
CA LEU A 121 10.40 -7.33 3.94
C LEU A 121 11.72 -6.94 4.63
N PRO A 122 12.20 -5.69 4.46
CA PRO A 122 13.33 -5.18 5.23
C PRO A 122 12.96 -5.16 6.72
N GLU A 123 13.95 -5.34 7.60
CA GLU A 123 13.73 -5.55 9.04
C GLU A 123 12.82 -4.51 9.70
N TRP A 124 12.96 -3.23 9.31
CA TRP A 124 12.15 -2.15 9.88
C TRP A 124 10.67 -2.22 9.46
N LEU A 125 10.35 -2.74 8.26
CA LEU A 125 8.97 -2.99 7.85
C LEU A 125 8.43 -4.24 8.54
N GLU A 126 9.26 -5.26 8.72
CA GLU A 126 8.91 -6.47 9.45
C GLU A 126 8.53 -6.15 10.90
N GLN A 127 9.25 -5.22 11.56
CA GLN A 127 8.89 -4.73 12.89
C GLN A 127 7.52 -4.05 12.94
N ILE A 128 7.15 -3.31 11.89
CA ILE A 128 5.82 -2.69 11.80
C ILE A 128 4.77 -3.79 11.58
N SER A 129 5.00 -4.73 10.65
CA SER A 129 4.10 -5.85 10.40
C SER A 129 3.85 -6.68 11.66
N GLU A 130 4.89 -7.03 12.40
CA GLU A 130 4.77 -7.77 13.67
C GLU A 130 3.98 -6.97 14.72
N SER A 131 4.18 -5.65 14.78
CA SER A 131 3.43 -4.80 15.71
C SER A 131 1.92 -4.80 15.46
N LEU A 132 1.50 -4.96 14.19
CA LEU A 132 0.09 -5.05 13.82
C LEU A 132 -0.51 -6.41 14.21
N VAL A 133 0.32 -7.46 14.28
CA VAL A 133 -0.07 -8.76 14.85
C VAL A 133 -0.15 -8.69 16.37
N ASP A 134 0.85 -8.10 17.02
CA ASP A 134 0.85 -7.86 18.48
C ASP A 134 -0.38 -7.04 18.92
N ALA A 135 -0.80 -6.06 18.11
CA ALA A 135 -1.99 -5.25 18.30
C ALA A 135 -3.31 -5.97 17.96
N THR A 136 -3.25 -7.22 17.52
CA THR A 136 -4.39 -8.08 17.13
C THR A 136 -5.19 -7.62 15.90
N PHE A 137 -4.63 -6.72 15.09
CA PHE A 137 -5.25 -6.32 13.82
C PHE A 137 -5.07 -7.38 12.73
N PHE A 138 -3.92 -8.05 12.74
CA PHE A 138 -3.60 -9.21 11.90
C PHE A 138 -3.31 -10.43 12.79
N ASN A 139 -3.39 -11.62 12.22
CA ASN A 139 -2.90 -12.85 12.85
C ASN A 139 -1.54 -13.25 12.25
N LYS A 140 -0.95 -14.33 12.77
CA LYS A 140 0.38 -14.77 12.34
C LYS A 140 0.38 -15.30 10.92
N GLU A 141 -0.71 -15.94 10.52
CA GLU A 141 -0.89 -16.56 9.21
C GLU A 141 -1.05 -15.52 8.11
N ASN A 142 -1.73 -14.40 8.40
CA ASN A 142 -1.95 -13.30 7.47
C ASN A 142 -1.15 -12.04 7.82
N LYS A 143 -0.01 -12.17 8.51
CA LYS A 143 0.87 -11.04 8.81
C LYS A 143 1.24 -10.29 7.52
N PRO A 144 1.25 -8.95 7.48
CA PRO A 144 1.57 -8.22 6.27
C PRO A 144 2.94 -8.59 5.69
N ASN A 145 2.95 -9.01 4.43
CA ASN A 145 4.13 -9.40 3.66
C ASN A 145 4.39 -8.46 2.47
N HIS A 146 3.46 -7.53 2.19
CA HIS A 146 3.54 -6.59 1.10
C HIS A 146 3.25 -5.17 1.60
N VAL A 147 4.18 -4.25 1.35
CA VAL A 147 4.08 -2.85 1.79
C VAL A 147 4.27 -1.91 0.62
N LEU A 148 3.30 -1.01 0.47
CA LEU A 148 3.34 0.07 -0.50
C LEU A 148 3.52 1.40 0.22
N ILE A 149 4.60 2.11 -0.06
CA ILE A 149 4.89 3.41 0.55
C ILE A 149 4.60 4.49 -0.48
N ASN A 150 3.55 5.29 -0.28
CA ASN A 150 3.22 6.39 -1.17
C ASN A 150 3.66 7.72 -0.56
N GLU A 151 4.25 8.58 -1.38
CA GLU A 151 4.54 9.97 -1.05
C GLU A 151 3.65 10.90 -1.87
N TYR A 152 2.97 11.79 -1.15
CA TYR A 152 2.10 12.82 -1.72
C TYR A 152 2.63 14.20 -1.32
N GLY A 153 2.93 15.04 -2.30
CA GLY A 153 3.20 16.46 -2.08
C GLY A 153 1.92 17.31 -2.08
N LYS A 154 2.07 18.63 -1.89
CA LYS A 154 0.94 19.57 -2.01
C LYS A 154 0.25 19.44 -3.37
N GLY A 155 -1.06 19.26 -3.34
CA GLY A 155 -1.90 19.09 -4.53
C GLY A 155 -1.97 17.66 -5.06
N ASP A 156 -1.17 16.73 -4.53
CA ASP A 156 -1.22 15.32 -4.93
C ASP A 156 -2.44 14.61 -4.35
N TYR A 157 -2.94 13.60 -5.07
CA TYR A 157 -4.17 12.89 -4.74
C TYR A 157 -4.16 11.46 -5.33
N ILE A 158 -5.14 10.64 -4.93
CA ILE A 158 -5.43 9.36 -5.58
C ILE A 158 -6.92 9.22 -5.81
N LEU A 159 -7.29 8.90 -7.06
CA LEU A 159 -8.68 8.72 -7.46
C LEU A 159 -9.31 7.49 -6.77
N PRO A 160 -10.65 7.40 -6.73
CA PRO A 160 -11.34 6.22 -6.22
C PRO A 160 -10.85 4.92 -6.86
N HIS A 161 -10.38 3.98 -6.04
CA HIS A 161 -9.82 2.70 -6.48
C HIS A 161 -10.05 1.62 -5.42
N GLU A 162 -9.68 0.40 -5.79
CA GLU A 162 -9.65 -0.79 -4.94
C GLU A 162 -8.23 -1.38 -4.93
N ASP A 163 -7.90 -2.14 -3.89
CA ASP A 163 -6.58 -2.73 -3.73
C ASP A 163 -6.35 -3.97 -4.60
N GLY A 164 -7.43 -4.59 -5.09
CA GLY A 164 -7.41 -5.75 -5.98
C GLY A 164 -7.57 -7.08 -5.24
N PRO A 165 -7.85 -8.18 -5.97
CA PRO A 165 -8.21 -9.47 -5.37
C PRO A 165 -7.03 -10.30 -4.85
N ALA A 166 -5.79 -9.88 -5.10
CA ALA A 166 -4.58 -10.64 -4.74
C ALA A 166 -4.26 -10.63 -3.22
N TYR A 167 -4.94 -9.79 -2.45
CA TYR A 167 -4.69 -9.64 -1.01
C TYR A 167 -5.81 -10.27 -0.19
N CYS A 168 -5.43 -10.73 1.01
CA CYS A 168 -6.38 -10.94 2.10
C CYS A 168 -7.19 -9.63 2.28
N PRO A 169 -8.52 -9.68 2.48
CA PRO A 169 -9.38 -8.50 2.55
C PRO A 169 -9.23 -7.75 3.88
N LEU A 170 -8.00 -7.31 4.19
CA LEU A 170 -7.58 -6.61 5.38
C LEU A 170 -6.37 -5.74 5.04
N VAL A 171 -6.50 -4.44 5.28
CA VAL A 171 -5.49 -3.43 4.95
C VAL A 171 -5.26 -2.56 6.17
N ALA A 172 -3.99 -2.25 6.44
CA ALA A 172 -3.61 -1.22 7.39
C ALA A 172 -2.84 -0.10 6.67
N ILE A 173 -3.23 1.14 6.89
CA ILE A 173 -2.57 2.34 6.36
C ILE A 173 -2.05 3.17 7.52
N LEU A 174 -0.73 3.21 7.67
CA LEU A 174 -0.04 4.05 8.63
C LEU A 174 0.30 5.41 7.99
N SER A 175 -0.21 6.49 8.57
CA SER A 175 -0.02 7.85 8.05
C SER A 175 1.12 8.58 8.78
N THR A 176 2.02 9.22 8.04
CA THR A 176 3.07 10.09 8.59
C THR A 176 3.20 11.38 7.76
N GLY A 177 3.84 12.40 8.34
CA GLY A 177 4.03 13.68 7.65
C GLY A 177 2.76 14.53 7.65
N ALA A 178 2.35 15.04 6.49
CA ALA A 178 1.14 15.84 6.34
C ALA A 178 -0.14 15.01 6.45
N GLU A 179 -1.21 15.66 6.88
CA GLU A 179 -2.55 15.12 6.94
C GLU A 179 -3.30 15.24 5.60
N CYS A 180 -4.35 14.44 5.41
CA CYS A 180 -5.20 14.52 4.23
C CYS A 180 -6.64 14.10 4.54
N ARG A 181 -7.56 14.35 3.61
CA ARG A 181 -8.92 13.77 3.68
C ARG A 181 -8.96 12.46 2.90
N VAL A 182 -9.47 11.40 3.53
CA VAL A 182 -9.81 10.14 2.87
C VAL A 182 -11.30 10.09 2.61
N LYS A 183 -11.71 9.49 1.50
CA LYS A 183 -13.11 9.22 1.16
C LYS A 183 -13.29 7.76 0.81
N PHE A 184 -14.28 7.13 1.43
CA PHE A 184 -14.80 5.81 1.07
C PHE A 184 -16.18 6.01 0.43
N GLU A 185 -16.39 5.46 -0.76
CA GLU A 185 -17.65 5.55 -1.50
C GLU A 185 -18.09 4.17 -2.00
N ARG A 186 -19.38 3.86 -1.87
CA ARG A 186 -19.89 2.53 -2.23
C ARG A 186 -19.72 2.26 -3.73
N HIS A 187 -19.24 1.08 -4.08
CA HIS A 187 -19.00 0.68 -5.45
C HIS A 187 -20.34 0.57 -6.22
N ARG A 188 -20.48 1.23 -7.37
CA ARG A 188 -21.75 1.21 -8.13
C ARG A 188 -22.16 -0.18 -8.60
N ALA A 189 -21.21 -1.09 -8.84
CA ALA A 189 -21.51 -2.46 -9.29
C ALA A 189 -22.00 -3.38 -8.15
N THR A 190 -21.74 -3.05 -6.88
CA THR A 190 -22.31 -3.79 -5.73
C THR A 190 -23.69 -3.26 -5.32
N ASN A 191 -24.21 -2.21 -5.98
CA ASN A 191 -25.56 -1.66 -5.79
C ASN A 191 -26.68 -2.46 -6.49
N GLY A 192 -26.52 -3.77 -6.73
CA GLY A 192 -27.50 -4.57 -7.48
C GLY A 192 -28.93 -4.56 -6.91
N ILE A 193 -29.89 -4.13 -7.74
CA ILE A 193 -31.36 -4.37 -7.64
C ILE A 193 -32.09 -3.74 -6.44
N ALA A 194 -31.77 -2.51 -6.05
CA ALA A 194 -32.76 -1.69 -5.34
C ALA A 194 -33.45 -0.77 -6.34
N ASN A 195 -34.60 -1.22 -6.86
CA ASN A 195 -35.62 -0.33 -7.41
C ASN A 195 -36.12 0.58 -6.28
N ASN A 196 -35.37 1.61 -5.93
CA ASN A 196 -35.90 2.78 -5.26
C ASN A 196 -34.88 3.91 -5.26
N ARG A 197 -35.42 5.10 -5.50
CA ARG A 197 -34.79 6.40 -5.60
C ARG A 197 -34.09 6.81 -4.29
N PHE A 198 -32.91 6.29 -4.02
CA PHE A 198 -32.02 6.90 -3.04
C PHE A 198 -31.09 7.89 -3.76
N GLU A 199 -31.51 9.15 -3.76
CA GLU A 199 -30.67 10.31 -4.02
C GLU A 199 -29.58 10.38 -2.94
N GLY A 200 -28.42 9.79 -3.22
CA GLY A 200 -27.23 9.91 -2.37
C GLY A 200 -26.28 8.75 -2.60
N THR A 201 -25.10 9.01 -3.15
CA THR A 201 -23.98 8.08 -3.00
C THR A 201 -23.68 7.93 -1.51
N GLU A 202 -23.83 6.73 -0.95
CA GLU A 202 -23.32 6.42 0.38
C GLU A 202 -21.79 6.57 0.35
N PHE A 203 -21.31 7.64 0.99
CA PHE A 203 -19.89 7.85 1.20
C PHE A 203 -19.68 8.39 2.61
N ILE A 204 -18.51 8.10 3.15
CA ILE A 204 -17.96 8.80 4.31
C ILE A 204 -16.63 9.40 3.89
N ASN A 205 -16.35 10.60 4.40
CA ASN A 205 -15.01 11.15 4.35
C ASN A 205 -14.64 11.65 5.74
N PHE A 206 -13.35 11.60 6.05
CA PHE A 206 -12.81 12.09 7.30
C PHE A 206 -11.34 12.42 7.15
N GLN A 207 -10.82 13.14 8.13
CA GLN A 207 -9.42 13.52 8.17
C GLN A 207 -8.57 12.31 8.58
N LEU A 208 -7.52 12.03 7.80
CA LEU A 208 -6.40 11.18 8.19
C LEU A 208 -5.28 12.06 8.70
N GLU A 209 -5.18 12.14 10.02
CA GLU A 209 -4.13 12.88 10.68
C GLU A 209 -2.80 12.14 10.58
N ARG A 210 -1.71 12.87 10.77
CA ARG A 210 -0.40 12.25 10.91
C ARG A 210 -0.35 11.35 12.15
N ARG A 211 0.48 10.31 12.09
CA ARG A 211 0.63 9.27 13.12
C ARG A 211 -0.61 8.39 13.35
N SER A 212 -1.64 8.51 12.52
CA SER A 212 -2.83 7.68 12.63
C SER A 212 -2.65 6.32 11.94
N LEU A 213 -3.48 5.35 12.34
CA LEU A 213 -3.67 4.08 11.65
C LEU A 213 -5.11 4.01 11.13
N LEU A 214 -5.26 3.79 9.83
CA LEU A 214 -6.53 3.45 9.20
C LEU A 214 -6.52 1.95 8.90
N VAL A 215 -7.51 1.21 9.37
CA VAL A 215 -7.67 -0.22 9.07
C VAL A 215 -9.00 -0.41 8.37
N PHE A 216 -9.02 -1.16 7.28
CA PHE A 216 -10.27 -1.56 6.66
C PHE A 216 -10.25 -3.01 6.20
N THR A 217 -11.40 -3.66 6.32
CA THR A 217 -11.58 -5.10 6.07
C THR A 217 -12.98 -5.41 5.59
N ARG A 218 -13.21 -6.64 5.12
CA ARG A 218 -14.53 -7.19 4.79
C ARG A 218 -15.30 -6.27 3.84
N GLU A 219 -16.44 -5.74 4.26
CA GLU A 219 -17.30 -4.90 3.43
C GLU A 219 -16.61 -3.60 3.01
N ALA A 220 -15.91 -2.92 3.93
CA ALA A 220 -15.11 -1.73 3.60
C ALA A 220 -14.03 -2.02 2.55
N TYR A 221 -13.52 -3.25 2.47
CA TYR A 221 -12.54 -3.67 1.47
C TYR A 221 -13.18 -4.03 0.13
N THR A 222 -14.26 -4.80 0.14
CA THR A 222 -14.84 -5.42 -1.07
C THR A 222 -15.91 -4.56 -1.75
N SER A 223 -16.58 -3.70 -0.99
CA SER A 223 -17.80 -3.00 -1.44
C SER A 223 -17.62 -1.49 -1.57
N TYR A 224 -16.49 -0.95 -1.11
CA TYR A 224 -16.20 0.48 -1.16
C TYR A 224 -14.92 0.77 -1.96
N LEU A 225 -14.97 1.82 -2.77
CA LEU A 225 -13.80 2.46 -3.33
C LEU A 225 -13.24 3.44 -2.31
N HIS A 226 -11.92 3.60 -2.30
CA HIS A 226 -11.27 4.59 -1.45
C HIS A 226 -10.40 5.54 -2.27
N SER A 227 -10.27 6.78 -1.76
CA SER A 227 -9.53 7.86 -2.41
C SER A 227 -8.95 8.81 -1.35
N ILE A 228 -7.94 9.58 -1.76
CA ILE A 228 -7.36 10.67 -0.96
C ILE A 228 -7.50 11.94 -1.78
N ASP A 229 -8.07 12.97 -1.16
CA ASP A 229 -8.18 14.31 -1.75
C ASP A 229 -6.80 15.00 -1.84
N ASN A 230 -6.73 16.14 -2.51
CA ASN A 230 -5.51 16.94 -2.60
C ASN A 230 -4.92 17.24 -1.21
N VAL A 231 -3.65 16.86 -1.01
CA VAL A 231 -2.89 17.28 0.18
C VAL A 231 -2.74 18.80 0.17
N LEU A 232 -3.17 19.47 1.25
CA LEU A 232 -3.25 20.93 1.29
C LEU A 232 -1.89 21.59 1.57
N GLU A 233 -1.08 20.98 2.43
CA GLU A 233 0.19 21.49 2.88
C GLU A 233 1.17 20.35 3.24
N GLY A 234 2.47 20.59 3.04
CA GLY A 234 3.52 19.65 3.41
C GLY A 234 3.60 18.43 2.50
N THR A 235 4.25 17.38 3.03
CA THR A 235 4.44 16.10 2.36
C THR A 235 3.87 14.99 3.24
N ARG A 236 2.94 14.21 2.70
CA ARG A 236 2.35 13.03 3.35
C ARG A 236 3.06 11.78 2.89
N ILE A 237 3.39 10.91 3.83
CA ILE A 237 3.88 9.56 3.57
C ILE A 237 2.86 8.55 4.11
N SER A 238 2.54 7.55 3.30
CA SER A 238 1.51 6.56 3.59
C SER A 238 2.08 5.17 3.40
N LEU A 239 2.14 4.37 4.47
CA LEU A 239 2.56 2.98 4.39
C LEU A 239 1.29 2.13 4.38
N THR A 240 0.98 1.51 3.24
CA THR A 240 -0.13 0.56 3.09
C THR A 240 0.42 -0.86 3.24
N LEU A 241 0.10 -1.52 4.36
CA LEU A 241 0.53 -2.85 4.74
C LEU A 241 -0.59 -3.86 4.48
N ARG A 242 -0.26 -4.92 3.75
CA ARG A 242 -1.20 -5.96 3.31
C ARG A 242 -0.56 -7.33 3.34
N HIS A 243 -1.41 -8.35 3.41
CA HIS A 243 -0.99 -9.72 3.17
C HIS A 243 -1.46 -10.14 1.79
N GLN A 244 -0.50 -10.37 0.89
CA GLN A 244 -0.76 -11.02 -0.37
C GLN A 244 -0.87 -12.52 -0.13
N GLU A 245 -2.01 -13.10 -0.50
CA GLU A 245 -2.13 -14.55 -0.50
C GLU A 245 -1.27 -15.08 -1.65
N LEU A 246 -0.26 -15.87 -1.30
CA LEU A 246 0.45 -16.67 -2.28
C LEU A 246 -0.52 -17.75 -2.71
N GLU A 247 -1.27 -17.55 -3.81
CA GLU A 247 -2.05 -18.65 -4.37
C GLU A 247 -1.06 -19.83 -4.57
N LYS A 248 -1.29 -21.07 -4.11
CA LYS A 248 -2.36 -21.97 -4.55
C LYS A 248 -2.81 -21.80 -6.02
N GLY A 249 -2.05 -21.06 -6.84
CA GLY A 249 -2.38 -20.73 -8.23
C GLY A 249 -2.29 -21.95 -9.14
N LEU A 250 -1.69 -23.02 -8.64
CA LEU A 250 -1.67 -24.33 -9.28
C LEU A 250 -2.99 -25.10 -9.11
N GLU A 251 -3.76 -24.89 -8.04
CA GLU A 251 -4.99 -25.67 -7.80
C GLU A 251 -6.21 -25.12 -8.54
N LYS A 252 -6.38 -23.79 -8.63
CA LYS A 252 -7.48 -23.19 -9.39
C LYS A 252 -7.33 -23.40 -10.90
N GLU A 253 -6.14 -23.22 -11.47
CA GLU A 253 -5.92 -23.53 -12.89
C GLU A 253 -6.03 -25.03 -13.19
N ALA A 254 -5.61 -25.92 -12.29
CA ALA A 254 -5.79 -27.36 -12.47
C ALA A 254 -7.28 -27.77 -12.43
N HIS A 255 -8.07 -27.18 -11.54
CA HIS A 255 -9.49 -27.46 -11.42
C HIS A 255 -10.29 -26.91 -12.62
N GLU A 256 -9.97 -25.71 -13.12
CA GLU A 256 -10.60 -25.16 -14.32
C GLU A 256 -10.17 -25.86 -15.62
N ARG A 257 -8.94 -26.40 -15.69
CA ARG A 257 -8.51 -27.24 -16.81
C ARG A 257 -9.19 -28.61 -16.81
N GLN A 258 -9.49 -29.19 -15.65
CA GLN A 258 -10.27 -30.43 -15.54
C GLN A 258 -11.73 -30.25 -15.95
N LEU A 259 -12.35 -29.10 -15.65
CA LEU A 259 -13.74 -28.82 -16.03
C LEU A 259 -13.93 -28.45 -17.51
N LYS A 260 -12.86 -28.10 -18.22
CA LYS A 260 -12.88 -27.82 -19.67
C LYS A 260 -12.59 -29.05 -20.54
N HIS A 261 -12.40 -30.22 -19.95
CA HIS A 261 -12.14 -31.50 -20.65
C HIS A 261 -13.15 -32.59 -20.29
N VAL A 262 -14.33 -32.22 -19.77
CA VAL A 262 -15.51 -33.09 -19.62
C VAL A 262 -16.65 -32.55 -20.46
#